data_AF-A0A640W257-F1
#
_entry.id   AF-A0A640W257-F1
#
_cell.length_a   1.000
_cell.length_b   1.000
_cell.length_c   1.000
_cell.angle_alpha   90.00
_cell.angle_beta   90.00
_cell.angle_gamma   90.00
#
_symmetry.space_group_name_H-M   'P 1'
#
loop_
_entity.id
_entity.type
_entity.pdbx_description
1 polymer ?
#
loop_
_entity_poly.entity_id
_entity_poly.type
_entity_poly.pdbx_seq_one_letter_code
_entity_poly.pdbx_strand_id
1 'polypeptide(L)'
;MNFYTATVSAKIDQEAPAKQRIYLNALETLPQVSIFRGNFLVNDKWVKAKAPEGVPEFVKASISEEKGSDVNLASHLVRDAFQNKFEVAAVITNDTDLVEPIRIVTQEVGLPVGILSPVENPAKSLKNVASFVRHIRPGHLSASQFPDELPGTEIRKPATWIKFTQ
;
A
#
# COMPACT_ATOMS: atom_id res chain seq x y z
N MET A 1 13.93 0.35 -1.43
CA MET A 1 12.55 0.62 -0.98
C MET A 1 11.67 -0.51 -1.45
N ASN A 2 10.97 -1.17 -0.52
CA ASN A 2 10.08 -2.26 -0.85
C ASN A 2 8.66 -1.72 -0.98
N PHE A 3 8.01 -1.94 -2.12
CA PHE A 3 6.65 -1.50 -2.40
C PHE A 3 5.72 -2.71 -2.48
N TYR A 4 4.77 -2.80 -1.55
CA TYR A 4 3.84 -3.93 -1.44
C TYR A 4 2.48 -3.53 -2.01
N THR A 5 1.94 -4.32 -2.94
CA THR A 5 0.68 -4.00 -3.62
C THR A 5 0.00 -5.28 -4.09
N ALA A 6 -1.32 -5.29 -4.25
CA ALA A 6 -2.01 -6.30 -5.06
C ALA A 6 -2.45 -5.73 -6.41
N THR A 7 -2.65 -6.59 -7.40
CA THR A 7 -3.16 -6.18 -8.71
C THR A 7 -4.65 -5.82 -8.62
N VAL A 8 -5.03 -4.64 -9.12
CA VAL A 8 -6.42 -4.17 -9.11
C VAL A 8 -7.22 -4.88 -10.22
N SER A 9 -8.46 -5.28 -9.94
CA SER A 9 -9.34 -5.90 -10.93
C SER A 9 -10.11 -4.89 -11.78
N ALA A 10 -10.40 -5.26 -13.03
CA ALA A 10 -11.24 -4.49 -13.97
C ALA A 10 -12.74 -4.49 -13.62
N LYS A 11 -13.18 -5.19 -12.57
CA LYS A 11 -14.60 -5.44 -12.31
C LYS A 11 -15.39 -4.19 -11.91
N ILE A 12 -14.75 -3.22 -11.25
CA ILE A 12 -15.38 -1.96 -10.81
C ILE A 12 -15.00 -0.81 -11.74
N ASP A 13 -13.71 -0.67 -12.04
CA ASP A 13 -13.19 0.28 -13.03
C ASP A 13 -12.37 -0.51 -14.07
N GLN A 14 -12.84 -0.51 -15.31
CA GLN A 14 -12.21 -1.24 -16.41
C GLN A 14 -10.80 -0.71 -16.73
N GLU A 15 -10.53 0.57 -16.46
CA GLU A 15 -9.23 1.19 -16.73
C GLU A 15 -8.24 1.03 -15.57
N ALA A 16 -8.71 0.68 -14.37
CA ALA A 16 -7.86 0.61 -13.18
C ALA A 16 -6.64 -0.32 -13.33
N PRO A 17 -6.74 -1.53 -13.92
CA PRO A 17 -5.57 -2.38 -14.12
C PRO A 17 -4.55 -1.76 -15.08
N ALA A 18 -5.02 -1.08 -16.13
CA ALA A 18 -4.14 -0.41 -17.09
C ALA A 18 -3.40 0.77 -16.45
N LYS A 19 -4.12 1.60 -15.68
CA LYS A 19 -3.55 2.71 -14.91
C LYS A 19 -2.52 2.21 -13.89
N GLN A 20 -2.85 1.16 -13.14
CA GLN A 20 -1.93 0.56 -12.18
C GLN A 20 -0.68 0.00 -12.87
N ARG A 21 -0.84 -0.67 -14.00
CA ARG A 21 0.31 -1.21 -14.75
C ARG A 21 1.26 -0.10 -15.22
N ILE A 22 0.72 1.02 -15.71
CA ILE A 22 1.54 2.19 -16.07
C ILE A 22 2.34 2.68 -14.85
N TYR A 23 1.68 2.82 -13.69
CA TYR A 23 2.33 3.23 -12.45
C TYR A 23 3.44 2.26 -12.00
N LEU A 24 3.15 0.96 -11.98
CA LEU A 24 4.10 -0.06 -11.52
C LEU A 24 5.28 -0.19 -12.50
N ASN A 25 5.04 -0.12 -13.81
CA ASN A 25 6.12 -0.12 -14.80
C ASN A 25 7.03 1.10 -14.63
N ALA A 26 6.46 2.28 -14.34
CA ALA A 26 7.25 3.47 -14.03
C ALA A 26 8.09 3.27 -12.77
N LEU A 27 7.52 2.71 -11.69
CA LEU A 27 8.26 2.38 -10.47
C LEU A 27 9.39 1.36 -10.71
N GLU A 28 9.18 0.38 -11.58
CA GLU A 28 10.19 -0.63 -11.93
C GLU A 28 11.40 -0.05 -12.68
N THR A 29 11.31 1.18 -13.21
CA THR A 29 12.48 1.89 -13.76
C THR A 29 13.47 2.36 -12.70
N LEU A 30 13.06 2.42 -11.43
CA LEU A 30 13.90 2.86 -10.32
C LEU A 30 14.66 1.65 -9.73
N PRO A 31 16.00 1.56 -9.84
CA PRO A 31 16.76 0.41 -9.37
C PRO A 31 16.68 0.20 -7.86
N GLN A 32 16.37 1.26 -7.10
CA GLN A 32 16.17 1.20 -5.65
C GLN A 32 14.78 0.73 -5.23
N VAL A 33 13.86 0.46 -6.16
CA VAL A 33 12.49 0.00 -5.85
C VAL A 33 12.34 -1.48 -6.16
N SER A 34 11.84 -2.23 -5.18
CA SER A 34 11.47 -3.64 -5.34
C SER A 34 9.98 -3.81 -5.09
N ILE A 35 9.25 -4.31 -6.07
CA ILE A 35 7.79 -4.47 -6.00
C ILE A 35 7.45 -5.90 -5.57
N PHE A 36 6.70 -6.03 -4.48
CA PHE A 36 6.19 -7.29 -3.96
C PHE A 36 4.69 -7.36 -4.18
N ARG A 37 4.27 -8.27 -5.06
CA ARG A 37 2.86 -8.41 -5.45
C ARG A 37 2.16 -9.43 -4.56
N GLY A 38 1.11 -8.98 -3.87
CA GLY A 38 0.14 -9.85 -3.19
C GLY A 38 -0.80 -10.52 -4.19
N ASN A 39 -1.70 -11.36 -3.68
CA ASN A 39 -2.71 -12.02 -4.50
C ASN A 39 -4.02 -11.23 -4.45
N PHE A 40 -4.67 -11.07 -5.59
CA PHE A 40 -6.02 -10.52 -5.67
C PHE A 40 -6.99 -11.62 -6.09
N LEU A 41 -7.95 -11.93 -5.22
CA LEU A 41 -8.94 -12.96 -5.49
C LEU A 41 -10.31 -12.31 -5.57
N VAL A 42 -11.05 -12.59 -6.65
CA VAL A 42 -12.48 -12.29 -6.69
C VAL A 42 -13.25 -13.59 -6.60
N ASN A 43 -14.00 -13.74 -5.52
CA ASN A 43 -14.82 -14.91 -5.29
C ASN A 43 -16.30 -14.51 -5.30
N ASP A 44 -17.12 -15.33 -5.96
CA ASP A 44 -18.56 -15.20 -5.80
C ASP A 44 -18.96 -15.90 -4.51
N LYS A 45 -19.55 -15.13 -3.57
CA LYS A 45 -20.01 -15.64 -2.28
C LYS A 45 -21.48 -15.33 -2.11
N TRP A 46 -22.21 -16.26 -1.50
CA TRP A 46 -23.52 -15.94 -0.94
C TRP A 46 -23.32 -15.10 0.31
N VAL A 47 -23.81 -13.86 0.28
CA VAL A 47 -23.72 -12.92 1.39
C VAL A 47 -25.10 -12.58 1.89
N LYS A 48 -25.21 -12.32 3.20
CA LYS A 48 -26.45 -11.82 3.78
C LYS A 48 -26.69 -10.40 3.28
N ALA A 49 -27.80 -10.19 2.60
CA ALA A 49 -28.20 -8.88 2.11
C ALA A 49 -28.71 -8.04 3.30
N LYS A 50 -28.16 -6.83 3.46
CA LYS A 50 -28.75 -5.82 4.35
C LYS A 50 -29.72 -4.98 3.52
N ALA A 51 -30.89 -5.54 3.20
CA ALA A 51 -31.87 -4.97 2.29
C ALA A 51 -33.27 -4.86 2.94
N PRO A 52 -34.16 -4.01 2.40
CA PRO A 52 -35.54 -3.88 2.87
C PRO A 52 -36.32 -5.21 2.79
N GLU A 53 -37.45 -5.27 3.50
CA GLU A 53 -38.40 -6.40 3.41
C GLU A 53 -38.80 -6.68 1.95
N GLY A 54 -38.77 -7.97 1.57
CA GLY A 54 -39.08 -8.44 0.21
C GLY A 54 -37.85 -8.76 -0.66
N VAL A 55 -36.64 -8.45 -0.21
CA VAL A 55 -35.40 -8.89 -0.87
C VAL A 55 -34.92 -10.23 -0.27
N PRO A 56 -34.42 -11.18 -1.08
CA PRO A 56 -33.86 -12.44 -0.56
C PRO A 56 -32.80 -12.19 0.52
N GLU A 57 -32.87 -12.95 1.62
CA GLU A 57 -31.95 -12.82 2.75
C GLU A 57 -30.48 -13.02 2.34
N PHE A 58 -30.24 -13.88 1.35
CA PHE A 58 -28.91 -14.12 0.78
C PHE A 58 -28.88 -13.83 -0.71
N VAL A 59 -27.83 -13.14 -1.15
CA VAL A 59 -27.58 -12.82 -2.55
C VAL A 59 -26.18 -13.29 -2.95
N LYS A 60 -26.00 -13.72 -4.20
CA LYS A 60 -24.68 -14.05 -4.74
C LYS A 60 -24.00 -12.75 -5.16
N ALA A 61 -22.91 -12.38 -4.48
CA ALA A 61 -22.13 -11.19 -4.77
C ALA A 61 -20.69 -11.57 -5.17
N SER A 62 -20.15 -10.90 -6.19
CA SER A 62 -18.71 -10.92 -6.45
C SER A 62 -18.02 -10.04 -5.41
N ILE A 63 -17.24 -10.64 -4.52
CA ILE A 63 -16.45 -9.93 -3.51
C ILE A 63 -14.99 -9.95 -3.94
N SER A 64 -14.42 -8.76 -4.12
CA SER A 64 -12.99 -8.59 -4.28
C SER A 64 -12.30 -8.63 -2.92
N GLU A 65 -11.32 -9.53 -2.77
CA GLU A 65 -10.44 -9.61 -1.61
C GLU A 65 -9.00 -9.39 -2.08
N GLU A 66 -8.41 -8.26 -1.68
CA GLU A 66 -6.95 -8.11 -1.69
C GLU A 66 -6.38 -8.98 -0.56
N LYS A 67 -5.37 -9.79 -0.85
CA LYS A 67 -4.71 -10.64 0.14
C LYS A 67 -3.20 -10.47 0.11
N GLY A 68 -2.65 -10.20 1.29
CA GLY A 68 -1.28 -10.49 1.64
C GLY A 68 -0.25 -9.41 1.30
N SER A 69 -0.64 -8.24 0.81
CA SER A 69 0.28 -7.10 0.67
C SER A 69 0.74 -6.63 2.07
N ASP A 70 -0.20 -6.45 2.97
CA ASP A 70 -0.06 -6.25 4.42
C ASP A 70 0.75 -7.35 5.11
N VAL A 71 0.41 -8.62 4.88
CA VAL A 71 1.10 -9.79 5.45
C VAL A 71 2.54 -9.86 4.97
N ASN A 72 2.80 -9.60 3.69
CA ASN A 72 4.15 -9.58 3.14
C ASN A 72 4.99 -8.45 3.73
N LEU A 73 4.42 -7.24 3.85
CA LEU A 73 5.09 -6.11 4.49
C LEU A 73 5.45 -6.43 5.95
N ALA A 74 4.49 -6.93 6.73
CA ALA A 74 4.71 -7.34 8.11
C ALA A 74 5.82 -8.40 8.23
N SER A 75 5.72 -9.45 7.41
CA SER A 75 6.65 -10.58 7.42
C SER A 75 8.06 -10.14 7.05
N HIS A 76 8.22 -9.31 6.01
CA HIS A 76 9.51 -8.81 5.59
C HIS A 76 10.11 -7.84 6.61
N LEU A 77 9.31 -6.94 7.20
CA LEU A 77 9.78 -6.00 8.21
C LEU A 77 10.41 -6.76 9.40
N VAL A 78 9.68 -7.74 9.95
CA VAL A 78 10.16 -8.54 11.08
C VAL A 78 11.36 -9.40 10.67
N ARG A 79 11.27 -10.14 9.56
CA ARG A 79 12.37 -10.98 9.06
C ARG A 79 13.65 -10.17 8.86
N ASP A 80 13.56 -9.04 8.17
CA ASP A 80 14.72 -8.23 7.80
C ASP A 80 15.34 -7.55 9.03
N ALA A 81 14.55 -7.25 10.07
CA ALA A 81 15.05 -6.80 11.36
C ALA A 81 15.91 -7.86 12.05
N PHE A 82 15.39 -9.08 12.20
CA PHE A 82 16.13 -10.20 12.81
C PHE A 82 17.37 -10.63 11.99
N GLN A 83 17.37 -10.34 10.68
CA GLN A 83 18.51 -10.59 9.80
C GLN A 83 19.51 -9.42 9.72
N ASN A 84 19.32 -8.35 10.52
CA ASN A 84 20.16 -7.15 10.51
C ASN A 84 20.31 -6.52 9.11
N LYS A 85 19.25 -6.53 8.30
CA LYS A 85 19.27 -5.95 6.94
C LYS A 85 19.01 -4.44 6.91
N PHE A 86 18.68 -3.85 8.04
CA PHE A 86 18.54 -2.41 8.20
C PHE A 86 18.88 -2.00 9.64
N GLU A 87 19.23 -0.74 9.83
CA GLU A 87 19.44 -0.13 11.15
C GLU A 87 18.25 0.73 11.58
N VAL A 88 17.48 1.24 10.61
CA VAL A 88 16.23 1.99 10.82
C VAL A 88 15.26 1.63 9.71
N ALA A 89 13.98 1.44 10.03
CA ALA A 89 12.92 1.29 9.04
C ALA A 89 11.99 2.52 9.01
N ALA A 90 11.55 2.92 7.82
CA ALA A 90 10.50 3.89 7.63
C ALA A 90 9.33 3.22 6.89
N VAL A 91 8.15 3.19 7.51
CA VAL A 91 6.96 2.50 6.99
C VAL A 91 5.88 3.54 6.67
N ILE A 92 5.42 3.55 5.42
CA ILE A 92 4.30 4.37 4.99
C ILE A 92 3.03 3.55 5.18
N THR A 93 2.26 3.85 6.22
CA THR A 93 1.00 3.15 6.50
C THR A 93 0.12 3.96 7.45
N ASN A 94 -1.18 3.68 7.41
CA ASN A 94 -2.12 3.99 8.49
C ASN A 94 -2.96 2.76 8.88
N ASP A 95 -2.50 1.57 8.51
CA ASP A 95 -3.15 0.30 8.78
C ASP A 95 -2.74 -0.22 10.15
N THR A 96 -3.72 -0.43 11.03
CA THR A 96 -3.48 -0.90 12.40
C THR A 96 -3.07 -2.36 12.48
N ASP A 97 -3.23 -3.14 11.41
CA ASP A 97 -2.76 -4.54 11.39
C ASP A 97 -1.23 -4.62 11.45
N LEU A 98 -0.52 -3.52 11.17
CA LEU A 98 0.93 -3.41 11.30
C LEU A 98 1.42 -3.03 12.71
N VAL A 99 0.53 -2.86 13.70
CA VAL A 99 0.94 -2.54 15.07
C VAL A 99 1.86 -3.62 15.64
N GLU A 100 1.49 -4.89 15.50
CA GLU A 100 2.27 -6.00 16.06
C GLU A 100 3.66 -6.17 15.41
N PRO A 101 3.81 -6.21 14.07
CA PRO A 101 5.14 -6.31 13.47
C PRO A 101 6.03 -5.10 13.81
N ILE A 102 5.47 -3.89 13.93
CA ILE A 102 6.23 -2.71 14.38
C ILE A 102 6.65 -2.86 15.84
N ARG A 103 5.76 -3.32 16.72
CA ARG A 103 6.07 -3.60 18.14
C ARG A 103 7.21 -4.61 18.26
N ILE A 104 7.17 -5.71 17.51
CA ILE A 104 8.23 -6.73 17.53
C ILE A 104 9.59 -6.11 17.17
N VAL A 105 9.67 -5.36 16.06
CA VAL A 105 10.94 -4.76 15.65
C VAL A 105 11.44 -3.73 16.67
N THR A 106 10.56 -2.88 17.18
CA THR A 106 10.96 -1.80 18.10
C THR A 106 11.27 -2.27 19.50
N GLN A 107 10.55 -3.27 20.02
CA GLN A 107 10.62 -3.68 21.43
C GLN A 107 11.37 -4.99 21.65
N GLU A 108 11.37 -5.91 20.69
CA GLU A 108 12.07 -7.20 20.82
C GLU A 108 13.42 -7.19 20.11
N VAL A 109 13.46 -6.72 18.85
CA VAL A 109 14.72 -6.58 18.12
C VAL A 109 15.49 -5.33 18.59
N GLY A 110 14.77 -4.30 19.02
CA GLY A 110 15.35 -3.05 19.51
C GLY A 110 15.77 -2.08 18.40
N LEU A 111 15.30 -2.28 17.16
CA LEU A 111 15.59 -1.39 16.03
C LEU A 111 14.50 -0.32 15.86
N PRO A 112 14.87 0.94 15.57
CA PRO A 112 13.90 2.00 15.38
C PRO A 112 13.05 1.82 14.13
N VAL A 113 11.74 2.00 14.28
CA VAL A 113 10.78 2.01 13.18
C VAL A 113 9.97 3.30 13.22
N GLY A 114 10.03 4.07 12.14
CA GLY A 114 9.26 5.29 11.97
C GLY A 114 8.04 5.12 11.08
N ILE A 115 6.95 5.81 11.42
CA ILE A 115 5.78 5.93 10.53
C ILE A 115 5.89 7.21 9.70
N LEU A 116 5.84 7.06 8.38
CA LEU A 116 5.66 8.16 7.43
C LEU A 116 4.17 8.23 7.06
N SER A 117 3.40 9.00 7.81
CA SER A 117 1.95 9.03 7.66
C SER A 117 1.50 9.90 6.48
N PRO A 118 0.63 9.39 5.59
CA PRO A 118 -0.02 10.19 4.55
C PRO A 118 -1.22 10.98 5.08
N VAL A 119 -1.64 10.76 6.33
CA VAL A 119 -2.79 11.41 6.95
C VAL A 119 -2.34 12.36 8.07
N GLU A 120 -3.19 13.32 8.40
CA GLU A 120 -2.93 14.27 9.50
C GLU A 120 -2.90 13.58 10.87
N ASN A 121 -3.78 12.60 11.07
CA ASN A 121 -3.94 11.91 12.35
C ASN A 121 -3.73 10.40 12.19
N PRO A 122 -2.48 9.90 12.24
CA PRO A 122 -2.22 8.48 12.21
C PRO A 122 -2.83 7.77 13.42
N ALA A 123 -3.20 6.51 13.24
CA ALA A 123 -3.82 5.68 14.28
C ALA A 123 -3.00 5.72 15.58
N LYS A 124 -3.69 5.92 16.71
CA LYS A 124 -3.03 6.05 18.02
C LYS A 124 -2.24 4.79 18.40
N SER A 125 -2.75 3.61 18.06
CA SER A 125 -2.06 2.34 18.26
C SER A 125 -0.73 2.28 17.54
N LEU A 126 -0.66 2.72 16.28
CA LEU A 126 0.60 2.81 15.51
C LEU A 126 1.57 3.80 16.15
N LYS A 127 1.10 4.97 16.57
CA LYS A 127 1.93 5.99 17.24
C LYS A 127 2.59 5.45 18.51
N ASN A 128 1.88 4.60 19.25
CA ASN A 128 2.37 4.07 20.52
C ASN A 128 3.51 3.05 20.36
N VAL A 129 3.61 2.38 19.21
CA VAL A 129 4.65 1.38 18.93
C VAL A 129 5.77 1.90 18.04
N ALA A 130 5.54 2.98 17.30
CA ALA A 130 6.55 3.60 16.46
C ALA A 130 7.58 4.40 17.28
N SER A 131 8.84 4.35 16.86
CA SER A 131 9.92 5.14 17.47
C SER A 131 9.81 6.63 17.12
N PHE A 132 9.24 6.94 15.96
CA PHE A 132 8.94 8.32 15.55
C PHE A 132 7.83 8.36 14.50
N VAL A 133 7.22 9.53 14.34
CA VAL A 133 6.23 9.80 13.30
C VAL A 133 6.63 11.05 12.52
N ARG A 134 6.47 10.98 11.19
CA ARG A 134 6.61 12.11 10.26
C ARG A 134 5.43 12.11 9.30
N HIS A 135 5.06 13.29 8.82
CA HIS A 135 3.98 13.44 7.84
C HIS A 135 4.53 13.63 6.44
N ILE A 136 3.91 12.97 5.47
CA ILE A 136 4.14 13.22 4.06
C ILE A 136 3.40 14.53 3.72
N ARG A 137 4.16 15.58 3.38
CA ARG A 137 3.64 16.91 3.06
C ARG A 137 3.45 17.05 1.55
N PRO A 138 2.60 17.99 1.08
CA PRO A 138 2.43 18.26 -0.35
C PRO A 138 3.76 18.50 -1.08
N GLY A 139 4.70 19.24 -0.46
CA GLY A 139 6.03 19.47 -1.04
C GLY A 139 6.84 18.20 -1.30
N HIS A 140 6.70 17.16 -0.45
CA HIS A 140 7.35 15.86 -0.68
C HIS A 140 6.76 15.18 -1.92
N LEU A 141 5.43 15.25 -2.08
CA LEU A 141 4.73 14.65 -3.23
C LEU A 141 5.11 15.37 -4.53
N SER A 142 5.10 16.71 -4.54
CA SER A 142 5.48 17.51 -5.72
C SER A 142 6.93 17.24 -6.16
N ALA A 143 7.85 17.08 -5.20
CA ALA A 143 9.25 16.77 -5.49
C ALA A 143 9.50 15.31 -5.92
N SER A 144 8.54 14.41 -5.67
CA SER A 144 8.67 12.97 -5.89
C SER A 144 7.81 12.49 -7.08
N GLN A 145 7.60 13.35 -8.08
CA GLN A 145 6.90 13.00 -9.32
C GLN A 145 7.91 12.50 -10.36
N PHE A 146 7.51 11.52 -11.17
CA PHE A 146 8.20 11.22 -12.41
C PHE A 146 8.05 12.37 -13.42
N PRO A 147 8.98 12.52 -14.38
CA PRO A 147 8.74 13.37 -15.54
C PRO A 147 7.51 12.90 -16.33
N ASP A 148 6.91 13.79 -17.12
CA ASP A 148 5.72 13.46 -17.92
C ASP A 148 6.01 12.38 -18.99
N GLU A 149 7.26 12.28 -19.43
CA GLU A 149 7.79 11.21 -20.27
C GLU A 149 9.00 10.59 -19.56
N LEU A 150 8.98 9.28 -19.31
CA LEU A 150 10.11 8.61 -18.65
C LEU A 150 11.24 8.34 -19.66
N PRO A 151 12.44 8.92 -19.46
CA PRO A 151 13.57 8.72 -20.37
C PRO A 151 13.91 7.24 -20.57
N GLY A 152 14.15 6.83 -21.82
CA GLY A 152 14.51 5.45 -22.16
C GLY A 152 13.34 4.47 -22.17
N THR A 153 12.10 4.96 -22.08
CA THR A 153 10.89 4.12 -22.15
C THR A 153 9.82 4.79 -23.04
N GLU A 154 8.79 4.04 -23.40
CA GLU A 154 7.58 4.58 -24.04
C GLU A 154 6.52 5.05 -23.02
N ILE A 155 6.85 5.02 -21.73
CA ILE A 155 5.89 5.30 -20.65
C ILE A 155 5.68 6.82 -20.56
N ARG A 156 4.41 7.21 -20.72
CA ARG A 156 3.94 8.60 -20.62
C ARG A 156 2.95 8.73 -19.47
N LYS A 157 2.95 9.87 -18.81
CA LYS A 157 1.95 10.21 -17.80
C LYS A 157 0.55 10.20 -18.44
N PRO A 158 -0.42 9.46 -17.87
CA PRO A 158 -1.79 9.49 -18.36
C PRO A 158 -2.40 10.89 -18.27
N ALA A 159 -3.10 11.34 -19.31
CA ALA A 159 -3.72 12.67 -19.37
C ALA A 159 -4.74 12.92 -18.24
N THR A 160 -5.36 11.85 -17.72
CA THR A 160 -6.31 11.91 -16.61
C THR A 160 -5.66 12.06 -15.24
N TRP A 161 -4.34 11.95 -15.13
CA TRP A 161 -3.62 12.14 -13.87
C TRP A 161 -3.30 13.61 -13.65
N ILE A 162 -4.01 14.24 -12.73
CA ILE A 162 -3.82 15.65 -12.38
C ILE A 162 -2.41 15.84 -11.80
N LYS A 163 -1.73 16.94 -12.14
CA LYS A 163 -0.52 17.34 -11.40
C LYS A 163 -0.97 17.87 -10.03
N PHE A 164 -0.33 17.39 -8.96
CA PHE A 164 -0.46 18.02 -7.65
C PHE A 164 -0.03 19.49 -7.80
N THR A 165 -1.02 20.37 -7.85
CA THR A 165 -0.85 21.83 -7.93
C THR A 165 -1.00 22.35 -6.51
N GLN A 166 -0.04 23.17 -6.07
CA GLN A 166 -0.01 23.76 -4.73
C GLN A 166 -1.17 24.74 -4.53
#